data_AF-A0A256ZV17-F1
#
_entry.id   AF-A0A256ZV17-F1
#
_cell.length_a   1.000
_cell.length_b   1.000
_cell.length_c   1.000
_cell.angle_alpha   90.00
_cell.angle_beta   90.00
_cell.angle_gamma   90.00
#
_symmetry.space_group_name_H-M   'P 1'
#
loop_
_entity.id
_entity.type
_entity.pdbx_description
1 polymer ?
#
loop_
_entity_poly.entity_id
_entity_poly.type
_entity_poly.pdbx_seq_one_letter_code
_entity_poly.pdbx_strand_id
1 'polypeptide(L)'
;MRRKKYFDNWRYYAKVIKDFAAKELGEVKVIVFGSVVKGDYHPALSDIDILIVSPNMPESNLERAKIKVRILDRIGKWNPFEIHLVSPKEYEWYRKFILLDKYVEV
;
A
#
# COMPACT_ATOMS: atom_id res chain seq x y z
N MET A 1 -3.38 14.21 17.07
CA MET A 1 -4.21 13.09 16.54
C MET A 1 -3.37 11.83 16.38
N ARG A 2 -3.88 10.66 16.79
CA ARG A 2 -3.17 9.36 16.69
C ARG A 2 -2.71 8.99 15.27
N ARG A 3 -3.41 9.46 14.23
CA ARG A 3 -3.12 9.16 12.81
C ARG A 3 -2.04 10.04 12.18
N LYS A 4 -1.80 11.26 12.70
CA LYS A 4 -0.93 12.28 12.06
C LYS A 4 0.49 11.77 11.78
N LYS A 5 1.05 10.99 12.70
CA LYS A 5 2.40 10.41 12.57
C LYS A 5 2.58 9.58 11.28
N TYR A 6 1.52 8.92 10.81
CA TYR A 6 1.56 8.08 9.61
C TYR A 6 1.62 8.93 8.35
N PHE A 7 0.90 10.05 8.33
CA PHE A 7 0.94 11.01 7.22
C PHE A 7 2.24 11.80 7.20
N ASP A 8 2.74 12.24 8.37
CA ASP A 8 4.01 12.97 8.44
C ASP A 8 5.19 12.10 7.95
N ASN A 9 5.10 10.77 8.13
CA ASN A 9 6.18 9.83 7.83
C ASN A 9 5.76 8.70 6.88
N TRP A 10 4.82 8.95 5.97
CA TRP A 10 4.23 7.90 5.15
C TRP A 10 5.28 7.15 4.31
N ARG A 11 6.35 7.83 3.87
CA ARG A 11 7.47 7.22 3.14
C ARG A 11 8.22 6.19 3.98
N TYR A 12 8.43 6.46 5.26
CA TYR A 12 9.05 5.51 6.17
C TYR A 12 8.16 4.27 6.32
N TYR A 13 6.87 4.47 6.58
CA TYR A 13 5.95 3.35 6.70
C TYR A 13 5.77 2.56 5.40
N ALA A 14 5.81 3.21 4.24
CA ALA A 14 5.79 2.53 2.94
C ALA A 14 7.01 1.62 2.74
N LYS A 15 8.20 2.03 3.19
CA LYS A 15 9.41 1.17 3.20
C LYS A 15 9.23 -0.03 4.12
N VAL A 16 8.72 0.21 5.33
CA VAL A 16 8.43 -0.88 6.29
C VAL A 16 7.42 -1.87 5.70
N ILE A 17 6.37 -1.39 5.04
CA ILE A 17 5.38 -2.21 4.34
C ILE A 17 6.01 -3.01 3.21
N LYS A 18 6.90 -2.41 2.41
CA LYS A 18 7.66 -3.10 1.37
C LYS A 18 8.48 -4.24 1.93
N ASP A 19 9.22 -4.01 3.02
CA ASP A 19 10.06 -5.05 3.64
C ASP A 19 9.23 -6.24 4.14
N PHE A 20 8.04 -5.98 4.70
CA PHE A 20 7.14 -7.05 5.11
C PHE A 20 6.48 -7.76 3.93
N ALA A 21 6.03 -7.01 2.93
CA ALA A 21 5.45 -7.59 1.73
C ALA A 21 6.46 -8.48 1.00
N ALA A 22 7.74 -8.07 0.95
CA ALA A 22 8.81 -8.87 0.35
C ALA A 22 9.03 -10.20 1.07
N LYS A 23 8.83 -10.26 2.39
CA LYS A 23 8.91 -11.52 3.16
C LYS A 23 7.75 -12.46 2.87
N GLU A 24 6.58 -11.91 2.56
CA GLU A 24 5.35 -12.68 2.31
C GLU A 24 5.23 -13.12 0.84
N LEU A 25 5.75 -12.31 -0.10
CA LEU A 25 5.53 -12.45 -1.54
C LEU A 25 6.83 -12.54 -2.35
N GLY A 26 8.00 -12.46 -1.73
CA GLY A 26 9.29 -12.43 -2.43
C GLY A 26 9.52 -11.09 -3.15
N GLU A 27 9.65 -11.13 -4.47
CA GLU A 27 9.82 -9.90 -5.26
C GLU A 27 8.55 -9.04 -5.17
N VAL A 28 8.72 -7.77 -4.77
CA VAL A 28 7.61 -6.82 -4.63
C VAL A 28 8.00 -5.43 -5.14
N LYS A 29 7.03 -4.79 -5.78
CA LYS A 29 7.03 -3.35 -6.11
C LYS A 29 5.96 -2.67 -5.27
N VAL A 30 6.32 -1.60 -4.55
CA VAL A 30 5.39 -0.84 -3.70
C VAL A 30 5.25 0.59 -4.21
N ILE A 31 4.01 1.00 -4.42
CA ILE A 31 3.64 2.30 -4.94
C ILE A 31 2.65 2.94 -3.98
N VAL A 32 2.96 4.15 -3.54
CA VAL A 32 2.02 4.99 -2.79
C VAL A 32 1.38 5.97 -3.76
N PHE A 33 0.06 6.13 -3.68
CA PHE A 33 -0.69 7.04 -4.54
C PHE A 33 -1.80 7.74 -3.74
N GLY A 34 -2.68 8.45 -4.44
CA GLY A 34 -3.81 9.12 -3.81
C GLY A 34 -3.45 10.44 -3.12
N SER A 35 -4.33 10.84 -2.19
CA SER A 35 -4.32 12.17 -1.56
C SER A 35 -3.00 12.54 -0.88
N VAL A 36 -2.35 11.56 -0.23
CA VAL A 36 -1.11 11.78 0.52
C VAL A 36 0.06 12.21 -0.36
N VAL A 37 0.12 11.71 -1.61
CA VAL A 37 1.17 12.07 -2.56
C VAL A 37 0.86 13.40 -3.25
N LYS A 38 -0.43 13.71 -3.44
CA LYS A 38 -0.89 14.99 -4.01
C LYS A 38 -0.74 16.16 -3.04
N GLY A 39 -0.68 15.87 -1.73
CA GLY A 39 -0.63 16.87 -0.67
C GLY A 39 -2.01 17.40 -0.24
N ASP A 40 -3.08 16.80 -0.78
CA ASP A 40 -4.48 17.18 -0.54
C ASP A 40 -5.16 16.10 0.32
N TYR A 41 -4.59 15.80 1.48
CA TYR A 41 -5.11 14.79 2.41
C TYR A 41 -5.61 15.46 3.69
N HIS A 42 -6.67 14.89 4.25
CA HIS A 42 -7.18 15.27 5.56
C HIS A 42 -6.81 14.18 6.58
N PRO A 43 -5.90 14.42 7.55
CA PRO A 43 -5.39 13.38 8.46
C PRO A 43 -6.45 12.62 9.28
N ALA A 44 -7.68 13.15 9.37
CA ALA A 44 -8.79 12.50 10.06
C ALA A 44 -9.64 11.60 9.16
N LEU A 45 -9.69 11.88 7.85
CA LEU A 45 -10.66 11.32 6.91
C LEU A 45 -10.02 10.55 5.77
N SER A 46 -8.83 10.97 5.32
CA SER A 46 -8.10 10.31 4.25
C SER A 46 -7.43 9.04 4.74
N ASP A 47 -7.22 8.13 3.80
CA ASP A 47 -6.36 6.96 3.94
C ASP A 47 -5.07 7.17 3.11
N ILE A 48 -4.10 6.27 3.29
CA ILE A 48 -2.85 6.23 2.55
C ILE A 48 -2.90 4.98 1.67
N ASP A 49 -3.14 5.21 0.39
CA ASP A 49 -3.30 4.14 -0.60
C ASP A 49 -1.94 3.57 -1.01
N ILE A 50 -1.78 2.26 -0.85
CA ILE A 50 -0.56 1.52 -1.18
C ILE A 50 -0.90 0.37 -2.12
N LEU A 51 -0.32 0.40 -3.31
CA LEU A 51 -0.37 -0.70 -4.25
C LEU A 51 0.90 -1.54 -4.14
N ILE A 52 0.72 -2.83 -3.90
CA ILE A 52 1.80 -3.82 -3.86
C ILE A 52 1.62 -4.76 -5.04
N VAL A 53 2.62 -4.79 -5.91
CA VAL A 53 2.68 -5.65 -7.09
C VAL A 53 3.68 -6.76 -6.83
N SER A 54 3.32 -8.00 -7.11
CA SER A 54 4.25 -9.13 -7.04
C SER A 54 3.93 -10.20 -8.08
N PRO A 55 4.93 -10.81 -8.76
CA PRO A 55 4.71 -11.98 -9.59
C PRO A 55 4.19 -13.19 -8.81
N ASN A 56 4.45 -13.26 -7.49
CA ASN A 56 4.01 -14.37 -6.63
C ASN A 56 2.66 -14.08 -5.94
N MET A 57 1.87 -13.15 -6.49
CA MET A 57 0.59 -12.79 -5.90
C MET A 57 -0.39 -13.98 -5.94
N PRO A 58 -0.95 -14.40 -4.79
CA PRO A 58 -1.92 -15.50 -4.79
C PRO A 58 -3.15 -15.18 -5.64
N GLU A 59 -3.78 -16.18 -6.25
CA GLU A 59 -5.06 -15.99 -6.96
C GLU A 59 -6.23 -15.89 -5.98
N SER A 60 -6.11 -16.49 -4.79
CA SER A 60 -7.15 -16.51 -3.78
C SER A 60 -7.30 -15.17 -3.06
N ASN A 61 -8.50 -14.59 -3.14
CA ASN A 61 -8.86 -13.39 -2.38
C ASN A 61 -8.73 -13.57 -0.87
N LEU A 62 -8.99 -14.78 -0.35
CA LEU A 62 -8.84 -15.08 1.07
C LEU A 62 -7.36 -15.03 1.49
N GLU A 63 -6.45 -15.55 0.67
CA GLU A 63 -5.02 -15.50 0.95
C GLU A 63 -4.47 -14.07 0.87
N ARG A 64 -4.88 -13.32 -0.16
CA ARG A 64 -4.58 -11.88 -0.26
C ARG A 64 -5.06 -11.13 0.98
N ALA A 65 -6.28 -11.38 1.45
CA ALA A 65 -6.80 -10.75 2.67
C ALA A 65 -5.95 -11.09 3.91
N LYS A 66 -5.55 -12.36 4.06
CA LYS A 66 -4.65 -12.78 5.15
C LYS A 66 -3.29 -12.07 5.10
N ILE A 67 -2.71 -11.90 3.91
CA ILE A 67 -1.45 -11.17 3.73
C ILE A 67 -1.62 -9.69 4.14
N LYS A 68 -2.69 -9.03 3.69
CA LYS A 68 -2.99 -7.63 4.08
C LYS A 68 -3.05 -7.47 5.60
N VAL A 69 -3.80 -8.35 6.28
CA VAL A 69 -3.91 -8.32 7.74
C VAL A 69 -2.54 -8.47 8.40
N ARG A 70 -1.74 -9.46 7.98
CA ARG A 70 -0.39 -9.68 8.53
C ARG A 70 0.51 -8.45 8.36
N ILE A 71 0.45 -7.78 7.22
CA ILE A 71 1.23 -6.55 6.98
C ILE A 71 0.75 -5.43 7.91
N LEU A 72 -0.55 -5.16 7.96
CA LEU A 72 -1.14 -4.05 8.74
C LEU A 72 -0.94 -4.24 10.24
N ASP A 73 -1.02 -5.47 10.74
CA ASP A 73 -0.79 -5.80 12.15
C ASP A 73 0.64 -5.45 12.62
N ARG A 74 1.62 -5.44 11.70
CA ARG A 74 3.01 -5.05 12.01
C ARG A 74 3.21 -3.54 12.11
N ILE A 75 2.34 -2.75 11.49
CA ILE A 75 2.44 -1.28 11.50
C ILE A 75 1.83 -0.70 12.78
N GLY A 76 0.74 -1.32 13.24
CA GLY A 76 0.05 -0.96 14.47
C GLY A 76 -1.45 -0.76 14.27
N LYS A 77 -2.18 -0.82 15.38
CA LYS A 77 -3.65 -0.66 15.39
C LYS A 77 -4.06 0.72 14.88
N TRP A 78 -5.20 0.78 14.19
CA TRP A 78 -5.81 2.01 13.66
C TRP A 78 -4.91 2.82 12.72
N ASN A 79 -4.06 2.13 11.96
CA ASN A 79 -3.27 2.77 10.92
C ASN A 79 -4.18 3.17 9.74
N PRO A 80 -3.83 4.23 8.99
CA PRO A 80 -4.62 4.74 7.87
C PRO A 80 -4.27 4.06 6.53
N PHE A 81 -3.57 2.92 6.52
CA PHE A 81 -3.08 2.34 5.26
C PHE A 81 -4.12 1.47 4.60
N GLU A 82 -4.45 1.77 3.35
CA GLU A 82 -5.25 0.92 2.48
C GLU A 82 -4.32 0.17 1.53
N ILE A 83 -4.22 -1.16 1.68
CA ILE A 83 -3.34 -1.99 0.86
C ILE A 83 -4.13 -2.64 -0.28
N HIS A 84 -3.67 -2.43 -1.50
CA HIS A 84 -4.10 -3.11 -2.71
C HIS A 84 -3.02 -4.12 -3.14
N LEU A 85 -3.40 -5.39 -3.28
CA LEU A 85 -2.51 -6.46 -3.68
C LEU A 85 -2.86 -6.90 -5.10
N VAL A 86 -1.90 -6.80 -6.02
CA VAL A 86 -2.11 -7.10 -7.45
C VAL A 86 -0.95 -7.90 -8.05
N SER A 87 -1.27 -8.76 -9.01
CA SER A 87 -0.27 -9.39 -9.90
C SER A 87 0.23 -8.39 -10.95
N PRO A 88 1.33 -8.68 -11.69
CA PRO A 88 1.80 -7.81 -12.76
C PRO A 88 0.77 -7.62 -13.87
N LYS A 89 -0.05 -8.64 -14.15
CA LYS A 89 -1.14 -8.55 -15.12
C LYS A 89 -2.25 -7.59 -14.66
N GLU A 90 -2.63 -7.65 -13.39
CA GLU A 90 -3.59 -6.72 -12.79
C GLU A 90 -3.01 -5.29 -12.68
N TYR A 91 -1.71 -5.19 -12.45
CA TYR A 91 -1.00 -3.91 -12.40
C TYR A 91 -1.07 -3.14 -13.72
N GLU A 92 -0.99 -3.82 -14.87
CA GLU A 92 -1.18 -3.18 -16.18
C GLU A 92 -2.55 -2.49 -16.31
N TRP A 93 -3.60 -3.11 -15.77
CA TRP A 93 -4.93 -2.49 -15.68
C TRP A 93 -4.91 -1.29 -14.71
N TYR A 94 -4.38 -1.46 -13.50
CA TYR A 94 -4.25 -0.36 -12.53
C TYR A 94 -3.46 0.84 -13.09
N ARG A 95 -2.39 0.58 -13.85
CA ARG A 95 -1.56 1.62 -14.45
C ARG A 95 -2.33 2.45 -15.47
N LYS A 96 -3.21 1.81 -16.25
CA LYS A 96 -4.02 2.48 -17.28
C LYS A 96 -5.20 3.26 -16.71
N PHE A 97 -5.75 2.86 -15.57
CA PHE A 97 -7.00 3.44 -15.05
C PHE A 97 -6.86 4.23 -13.75
N ILE A 98 -5.87 3.92 -12.90
CA ILE A 98 -5.79 4.42 -11.51
C ILE A 98 -4.48 5.19 -11.25
N LEU A 99 -3.36 4.79 -11.83
CA LEU A 99 -2.04 5.43 -11.59
C LEU A 99 -1.67 6.53 -12.59
N LEU A 100 -2.66 7.17 -13.24
CA LEU A 100 -2.45 8.24 -14.21
C LEU A 100 -2.13 9.61 -13.58
N ASP A 101 -2.02 9.68 -12.26
CA ASP A 101 -1.75 10.91 -11.51
C ASP A 101 -0.46 10.76 -10.67
N LYS A 102 -0.23 11.62 -9.67
CA LYS A 102 0.95 11.54 -8.81
C LYS A 102 0.99 10.26 -7.97
N TYR A 103 2.09 9.53 -8.11
CA TYR A 103 2.46 8.40 -7.26
C TYR A 103 3.94 8.46 -6.89
N VAL A 104 4.33 7.70 -5.87
CA VAL A 104 5.73 7.51 -5.47
C VAL A 104 5.98 6.02 -5.32
N GLU A 105 6.98 5.53 -6.04
CA GLU A 105 7.52 4.19 -5.84
C GLU A 105 8.56 4.21 -4.71
N VAL A 106 8.53 3.19 -3.87
CA VAL A 106 9.37 3.05 -2.68
C VAL A 106 10.11 1.73 -2.74
#